data_AF-A0A370FPX5-F1
#
_entry.id   AF-A0A370FPX5-F1
#
_cell.length_a   1.000
_cell.length_b   1.000
_cell.length_c   1.000
_cell.angle_alpha   90.00
_cell.angle_beta   90.00
_cell.angle_gamma   90.00
#
_symmetry.space_group_name_H-M   'P 1'
#
loop_
_entity.id
_entity.type
_entity.pdbx_description
1 polymer ?
#
loop_
_entity_poly.entity_id
_entity_poly.type
_entity_poly.pdbx_seq_one_letter_code
_entity_poly.pdbx_strand_id
1 'polypeptide(L)' 'MGLSVSVQREYLGAAAGQLPPDQCLPELWIEHNDDHSRALRLLGALQRPPQRQWHCRCGEFVEGGFEQCWNCGAPMPGL' A
#
# COMPACT_ATOMS: atom_id res chain seq x y z
N MET A 1 -6.69 -1.43 18.06
CA MET A 1 -7.62 -2.43 17.47
C MET A 1 -7.42 -2.46 15.96
N GLY A 2 -6.97 -3.60 15.43
CA GLY A 2 -6.83 -3.82 13.99
C GLY A 2 -8.13 -4.22 13.31
N LEU A 3 -8.02 -4.74 12.09
CA LEU A 3 -9.07 -5.49 11.39
C LEU A 3 -8.59 -6.94 11.29
N SER A 4 -9.47 -7.92 11.51
CA SER A 4 -9.16 -9.32 11.19
C SER A 4 -9.29 -9.52 9.69
N VAL A 5 -8.15 -9.68 9.01
CA VAL A 5 -8.05 -9.77 7.55
C VAL A 5 -7.16 -10.95 7.18
N SER A 6 -7.56 -11.71 6.15
CA SER A 6 -6.73 -12.71 5.50
C SER A 6 -6.43 -12.30 4.06
N VAL A 7 -5.26 -12.69 3.55
CA VAL A 7 -4.90 -12.51 2.15
C VAL A 7 -5.18 -13.81 1.43
N GLN A 8 -6.04 -13.75 0.40
CA GLN A 8 -6.31 -14.88 -0.47
C GLN A 8 -5.56 -14.70 -1.79
N ARG A 9 -5.18 -15.81 -2.42
CA ARG A 9 -4.55 -15.83 -3.76
C ARG A 9 -3.23 -15.05 -3.85
N GLU A 10 -2.52 -14.88 -2.74
CA GLU A 10 -1.26 -14.13 -2.66
C GLU A 10 -0.24 -14.53 -3.74
N TYR A 11 -0.15 -15.83 -4.04
CA TYR A 11 0.82 -16.37 -5.00
C TYR A 11 0.24 -16.66 -6.39
N LEU A 12 -1.05 -16.37 -6.64
CA LEU A 12 -1.68 -16.69 -7.92
C LEU A 12 -1.15 -15.83 -9.07
N GLY A 13 -0.47 -14.73 -8.78
CA GLY A 13 0.31 -13.95 -9.75
C GLY A 13 1.26 -14.81 -10.60
N ALA A 14 1.78 -15.91 -10.05
CA ALA A 14 2.66 -16.83 -10.79
C ALA A 14 1.96 -17.58 -11.94
N ALA A 15 0.62 -17.62 -11.96
CA ALA A 15 -0.17 -18.19 -13.05
C ALA A 15 -0.49 -17.19 -14.17
N ALA A 16 0.00 -15.94 -14.07
CA ALA A 16 -0.16 -14.94 -15.12
C ALA A 16 0.40 -15.45 -16.46
N GLY A 17 -0.41 -15.36 -17.52
CA GLY A 17 -0.12 -15.93 -18.83
C GLY A 17 -0.87 -17.24 -19.13
N GLN A 18 -1.36 -17.94 -18.10
CA GLN A 18 -2.30 -19.07 -18.24
C GLN A 18 -3.74 -18.67 -17.87
N LEU A 19 -3.90 -17.66 -17.01
CA LEU A 19 -5.18 -17.10 -16.61
C LEU A 19 -5.27 -15.60 -17.00
N PRO A 20 -6.49 -15.05 -17.09
CA PRO A 20 -6.69 -13.60 -17.23
C PRO A 20 -5.97 -12.84 -16.09
N PRO A 21 -5.21 -11.76 -16.37
CA PRO A 21 -4.41 -11.06 -15.36
C PRO A 21 -5.21 -10.51 -14.17
N ASP A 22 -6.44 -10.07 -14.40
CA ASP A 22 -7.37 -9.59 -13.36
C ASP A 22 -7.79 -10.69 -12.39
N GLN A 23 -7.74 -11.95 -12.82
CA GLN A 23 -7.99 -13.13 -11.99
C GLN A 23 -6.72 -13.64 -11.29
N CYS A 24 -5.57 -12.98 -11.44
CA CYS A 24 -4.34 -13.37 -10.74
C CYS A 24 -4.02 -12.43 -9.56
N LEU A 25 -4.88 -11.44 -9.30
CA LEU A 25 -4.67 -10.47 -8.23
C LEU A 25 -4.91 -11.09 -6.85
N PRO A 26 -4.16 -10.66 -5.82
CA PRO A 26 -4.44 -11.01 -4.44
C PRO A 26 -5.73 -10.33 -3.96
N GLU A 27 -6.41 -10.98 -3.02
CA GLU A 27 -7.66 -10.49 -2.44
C GLU A 27 -7.51 -10.30 -0.94
N LEU A 28 -8.14 -9.26 -0.39
CA LEU A 28 -8.23 -9.03 1.06
C LEU A 28 -9.61 -9.45 1.54
N TRP A 29 -9.66 -10.43 2.42
CA TRP A 29 -10.91 -10.96 2.97
C TRP A 29 -11.02 -10.59 4.45
N ILE A 30 -12.10 -9.88 4.79
CA ILE A 30 -12.43 -9.53 6.18
C ILE A 30 -13.20 -10.67 6.84
N GLU A 31 -12.93 -10.94 8.11
CA GLU A 31 -13.61 -12.02 8.86
C GLU A 31 -15.02 -11.61 9.30
N HIS A 32 -15.22 -10.32 9.61
CA HIS A 32 -16.49 -9.78 10.10
C HIS A 32 -17.07 -8.78 9.10
N ASN A 33 -18.32 -9.00 8.66
CA ASN A 33 -18.99 -8.12 7.70
C ASN A 33 -19.17 -6.68 8.23
N ASP A 34 -19.32 -6.50 9.54
CA ASP A 34 -19.47 -5.18 10.16
C ASP A 34 -18.24 -4.28 9.95
N ASP A 35 -17.07 -4.90 9.73
CA ASP A 35 -15.82 -4.19 9.45
C ASP A 35 -15.70 -3.71 8.00
N HIS A 36 -16.60 -4.12 7.09
CA HIS A 36 -16.49 -3.85 5.65
C HIS A 36 -16.35 -2.36 5.33
N SER A 37 -17.21 -1.53 5.93
CA SER A 37 -17.16 -0.07 5.70
C SER A 37 -15.85 0.55 6.19
N ARG A 38 -15.31 0.05 7.30
CA ARG A 38 -14.06 0.51 7.89
C ARG A 38 -12.87 0.06 7.04
N ALA A 39 -12.87 -1.18 6.57
CA ALA A 39 -11.85 -1.72 5.67
C ALA A 39 -11.76 -0.90 4.38
N LEU A 40 -12.89 -0.58 3.74
CA LEU A 40 -12.90 0.24 2.52
C LEU A 40 -12.38 1.66 2.75
N ARG A 41 -12.68 2.29 3.91
CA ARG A 41 -12.12 3.61 4.26
C ARG A 41 -10.59 3.56 4.40
N LEU A 42 -10.07 2.53 5.07
CA LEU A 42 -8.63 2.34 5.24
C LEU A 42 -7.94 2.06 3.90
N LEU A 43 -8.51 1.16 3.08
CA LEU A 43 -8.00 0.88 1.75
C LEU A 43 -7.98 2.13 0.87
N GLY A 44 -9.04 2.95 0.93
CA GLY A 44 -9.11 4.21 0.20
C GLY A 44 -8.04 5.22 0.62
N ALA A 45 -7.69 5.28 1.91
CA ALA A 45 -6.59 6.11 2.41
C ALA A 45 -5.22 5.60 1.94
N LEU A 46 -5.01 4.28 1.93
CA LEU A 46 -3.77 3.66 1.46
C LEU A 46 -3.56 3.82 -0.05
N GLN A 47 -4.63 3.80 -0.84
CA GLN A 47 -4.58 4.05 -2.29
C GLN A 47 -4.29 5.52 -2.64
N ARG A 48 -4.43 6.43 -1.68
CA ARG A 48 -4.25 7.88 -1.86
C ARG A 48 -3.34 8.43 -0.76
N PRO A 49 -2.07 8.00 -0.71
CA PRO A 49 -1.15 8.46 0.31
C PRO A 49 -0.92 9.97 0.17
N PRO A 50 -0.68 10.70 1.29
CA PRO A 50 -0.36 12.13 1.24
C PRO A 50 0.82 12.39 0.30
N GLN A 51 0.63 13.29 -0.67
CA GLN A 51 1.70 13.72 -1.55
C GLN A 51 2.46 14.87 -0.88
N ARG A 52 3.78 14.75 -0.82
CA ARG A 52 4.67 15.71 -0.16
C ARG A 52 5.86 16.03 -1.05
N GLN A 53 6.45 17.19 -0.81
CA GLN A 53 7.71 17.61 -1.41
C GLN A 53 8.64 18.03 -0.28
N TRP A 54 9.84 17.45 -0.23
CA TRP A 54 10.81 17.75 0.82
C TRP A 54 12.25 17.56 0.35
N HIS A 55 13.17 18.29 0.98
CA HIS A 55 14.60 18.16 0.72
C HIS A 55 15.23 17.26 1.76
N CYS A 56 15.90 16.20 1.29
CA CYS A 56 16.69 15.34 2.14
C CYS A 56 18.02 16.01 2.52
N ARG A 57 18.57 15.65 3.68
CA ARG A 57 19.91 16.10 4.11
C ARG A 57 21.03 15.67 3.15
N CYS A 58 20.81 14.65 2.33
CA CYS A 58 21.75 14.24 1.28
C CYS A 58 21.71 15.15 0.04
N GLY A 59 20.82 16.14 0.00
CA GLY A 59 20.62 17.06 -1.13
C GLY A 59 19.52 16.66 -2.10
N GLU A 60 18.92 15.47 -1.93
CA GLU A 60 17.86 14.99 -2.83
C GLU A 60 16.54 15.76 -2.64
N PHE A 61 15.86 16.05 -3.75
CA PHE A 61 14.49 16.56 -3.71
C PHE A 61 13.53 15.39 -3.89
N VAL A 62 12.79 15.08 -2.83
CA VAL A 62 11.86 13.94 -2.79
C VAL A 62 10.45 14.46 -3.02
N GLU A 63 9.77 13.87 -4.01
CA GLU A 63 8.40 14.19 -4.37
C GLU A 63 7.49 12.95 -4.31
N GLY A 64 6.23 13.16 -3.95
CA GLY A 64 5.19 12.13 -3.97
C GLY A 64 4.86 11.58 -2.59
N GLY A 65 4.44 10.32 -2.53
CA GLY A 65 4.01 9.65 -1.29
C GLY A 65 5.14 9.05 -0.44
N PHE A 66 6.39 9.44 -0.67
CA PHE A 66 7.55 8.80 -0.03
C PHE A 66 7.92 9.46 1.30
N GLU A 67 7.90 8.65 2.36
CA GLU A 67 8.36 9.03 3.71
C GLU A 67 9.85 8.72 3.93
N GLN A 68 10.54 8.18 2.93
CA GLN A 68 11.97 7.86 2.92
C GLN A 68 12.61 8.38 1.63
N CYS A 69 13.85 8.87 1.73
CA CYS A 69 14.61 9.32 0.59
C CYS A 69 14.99 8.13 -0.29
N TRP A 70 14.61 8.16 -1.57
CA TRP A 70 14.93 7.09 -2.52
C TRP A 70 16.42 6.96 -2.83
N ASN A 71 17.20 8.04 -2.61
CA ASN A 71 18.64 8.04 -2.84
C ASN A 71 19.43 7.50 -1.64
N CYS A 72 19.14 7.96 -0.42
CA CYS A 72 19.93 7.60 0.78
C CYS A 72 19.18 6.80 1.85
N GLY A 73 17.89 6.52 1.68
CA GLY A 73 17.06 5.78 2.64
C GLY A 73 16.71 6.55 3.93
N ALA A 74 17.22 7.77 4.13
CA ALA A 74 16.91 8.54 5.34
C ALA A 74 15.41 8.88 5.41
N PRO A 75 14.81 8.84 6.62
CA PRO A 75 13.40 9.20 6.79
C PRO A 75 13.17 10.69 6.54
N MET A 76 11.96 11.03 6.12
CA MET A 76 11.50 12.41 6.02
C MET A 76 11.65 13.10 7.39
N PRO A 77 12.21 14.31 7.46
CA PRO A 77 12.30 15.06 8.71
C PRO A 77 10.90 15.32 9.30
N GLY A 78 10.74 15.04 10.60
CA GLY A 78 9.48 15.31 11.31
C GLY A 78 8.39 14.25 11.12
N LEU A 79 8.73 13.05 10.65
CA LEU A 79 7.90 11.85 10.84
C LEU A 79 7.89 11.42 12.32
#